data_AF-A0A7U9HWD6-F1
#
_entry.id   AF-A0A7U9HWD6-F1
#
_cell.length_a   1.000
_cell.length_b   1.000
_cell.length_c   1.000
_cell.angle_alpha   90.00
_cell.angle_beta   90.00
_cell.angle_gamma   90.00
#
_symmetry.space_group_name_H-M   'P 1'
#
loop_
_entity.id
_entity.type
_entity.pdbx_description
1 polymer ?
#
loop_
_entity_poly.entity_id
_entity_poly.type
_entity_poly.pdbx_seq_one_letter_code
_entity_poly.pdbx_strand_id
1 'polypeptide(L)'
;AKREVRRLINSNVDVWGEKPKFFTLTFAENVTDIKWANNEFKKFRQRLSRHIWGCPNNLKYVAVIEFQKRGAVHYHVVAFNMPYVPHADLERIWGHGFVHIRSIDDCDNVGAYVTKYMTKDCDDERLREQKCYFSSRGLAKPVEEIIDKEDLDALRVALSPNKTFEKEFESEYVGKVSYQQYNLKRNS
;
A
#
# COMPACT_ATOMS: atom_id res chain seq x y z
N ALA A 1 3.22 -5.73 -10.88
CA ALA A 1 3.53 -4.94 -9.66
C ALA A 1 2.42 -3.98 -9.23
N LYS A 2 2.26 -2.80 -9.86
CA LYS A 2 1.37 -1.73 -9.35
C LYS A 2 -0.10 -2.16 -9.14
N ARG A 3 -0.69 -2.85 -10.14
CA ARG A 3 -2.06 -3.39 -10.05
C ARG A 3 -2.23 -4.37 -8.88
N GLU A 4 -1.26 -5.26 -8.70
CA GLU A 4 -1.28 -6.28 -7.64
C GLU A 4 -1.17 -5.64 -6.27
N VAL A 5 -0.29 -4.65 -6.09
CA VAL A 5 -0.16 -3.91 -4.83
C VAL A 5 -1.45 -3.18 -4.49
N ARG A 6 -2.10 -2.53 -5.48
CA ARG A 6 -3.39 -1.88 -5.28
C ARG A 6 -4.46 -2.87 -4.80
N ARG A 7 -4.59 -4.02 -5.47
CA ARG A 7 -5.53 -5.08 -5.10
C ARG A 7 -5.23 -5.64 -3.71
N LEU A 8 -3.95 -5.89 -3.40
CA LEU A 8 -3.50 -6.39 -2.11
C LEU A 8 -3.87 -5.41 -0.98
N ILE A 9 -3.57 -4.12 -1.14
CA ILE A 9 -3.91 -3.10 -0.14
C ILE A 9 -5.42 -3.05 0.08
N ASN A 10 -6.21 -2.96 -1.00
CA ASN A 10 -7.66 -2.87 -0.91
C ASN A 10 -8.29 -4.11 -0.24
N SER A 11 -7.69 -5.29 -0.40
CA SER A 11 -8.15 -6.52 0.26
C SER A 11 -7.90 -6.55 1.77
N ASN A 12 -7.16 -5.59 2.34
CA ASN A 12 -6.74 -5.60 3.74
C ASN A 12 -7.22 -4.40 4.57
N VAL A 13 -7.86 -3.40 3.95
CA VAL A 13 -8.27 -2.14 4.60
C VAL A 13 -9.10 -2.39 5.86
N ASP A 14 -10.03 -3.35 5.84
CA ASP A 14 -10.97 -3.59 6.95
C ASP A 14 -10.86 -4.98 7.58
N VAL A 15 -9.81 -5.73 7.27
CA VAL A 15 -9.70 -7.15 7.68
C VAL A 15 -9.15 -7.29 9.11
N TRP A 16 -8.45 -6.27 9.60
CA TRP A 16 -7.55 -6.40 10.74
C TRP A 16 -8.02 -5.69 12.01
N GLY A 17 -9.29 -5.26 12.07
CA GLY A 17 -9.92 -4.68 13.26
C GLY A 17 -9.42 -3.28 13.65
N GLU A 18 -8.55 -2.69 12.84
CA GLU A 18 -7.98 -1.35 13.04
C GLU A 18 -8.19 -0.52 11.79
N LYS A 19 -8.35 0.80 11.97
CA LYS A 19 -8.30 1.72 10.83
C LYS A 19 -6.89 1.72 10.24
N PRO A 20 -6.74 1.61 8.90
CA PRO A 20 -5.44 1.67 8.27
C PRO A 20 -4.73 3.00 8.56
N LYS A 21 -3.44 2.91 8.83
CA LYS A 21 -2.59 4.06 9.09
C LYS A 21 -1.60 4.19 7.95
N PHE A 22 -1.56 5.36 7.35
CA PHE A 22 -0.56 5.71 6.35
C PHE A 22 0.53 6.54 7.01
N PHE A 23 1.77 6.11 6.85
CA PHE A 23 2.90 6.89 7.32
C PHE A 23 4.08 6.81 6.38
N THR A 24 4.94 7.81 6.47
CA THR A 24 6.16 7.89 5.70
C THR A 24 7.36 7.90 6.62
N LEU A 25 8.45 7.28 6.16
CA LEU A 25 9.73 7.24 6.86
C LEU A 25 10.77 7.96 6.02
N THR A 26 11.33 9.02 6.57
CA THR A 26 12.30 9.88 5.90
C THR A 26 13.63 9.80 6.62
N PHE A 27 14.71 9.50 5.91
CA PHE A 27 16.05 9.65 6.46
C PHE A 27 16.38 11.14 6.62
N ALA A 28 17.02 11.57 7.69
CA ALA A 28 17.54 12.93 7.82
C ALA A 28 18.72 13.13 6.87
N GLU A 29 19.61 12.14 6.79
CA GLU A 29 20.74 12.09 5.87
C GLU A 29 20.32 11.69 4.45
N ASN A 30 21.18 11.97 3.47
CA ASN A 30 20.93 11.61 2.07
C ASN A 30 21.29 10.15 1.77
N VAL A 31 20.55 9.22 2.36
CA VAL A 31 20.80 7.78 2.21
C VAL A 31 20.34 7.30 0.83
N THR A 32 21.28 6.93 -0.04
CA THR A 32 21.00 6.42 -1.39
C THR A 32 21.21 4.91 -1.52
N ASP A 33 21.90 4.27 -0.57
CA ASP A 33 22.06 2.81 -0.53
C ASP A 33 20.74 2.13 -0.15
N ILE A 34 20.08 1.56 -1.16
CA ILE A 34 18.79 0.87 -1.04
C ILE A 34 18.90 -0.38 -0.15
N LYS A 35 20.01 -1.13 -0.20
CA LYS A 35 20.18 -2.35 0.59
C LYS A 35 20.29 -2.01 2.07
N TRP A 36 21.10 -1.01 2.40
CA TRP A 36 21.22 -0.51 3.76
C TRP A 36 19.89 0.07 4.26
N ALA A 37 19.24 0.92 3.47
CA ALA A 37 17.95 1.51 3.83
C ALA A 37 16.88 0.43 4.08
N ASN A 38 16.83 -0.61 3.25
CA ASN A 38 15.88 -1.72 3.40
C ASN A 38 16.13 -2.52 4.68
N ASN A 39 17.40 -2.66 5.08
CA ASN A 39 17.75 -3.29 6.35
C ASN A 39 17.30 -2.44 7.55
N GLU A 40 17.46 -1.12 7.50
CA GLU A 40 16.95 -0.22 8.54
C GLU A 40 15.42 -0.20 8.59
N PHE A 41 14.74 -0.23 7.44
CA PHE A 41 13.29 -0.40 7.39
C PHE A 41 12.83 -1.72 8.03
N LYS A 42 13.53 -2.83 7.77
CA LYS A 42 13.27 -4.11 8.42
C LYS A 42 13.41 -4.02 9.94
N LYS A 43 14.50 -3.41 10.44
CA LYS A 43 14.74 -3.22 11.87
C LYS A 43 13.68 -2.32 12.51
N PHE A 44 13.33 -1.21 11.87
CA PHE A 44 12.23 -0.33 12.31
C PHE A 44 10.95 -1.12 12.52
N ARG A 45 10.53 -1.92 11.53
CA ARG A 45 9.30 -2.71 11.63
C ARG A 45 9.36 -3.73 12.77
N GLN A 46 10.52 -4.35 13.00
CA GLN A 46 10.71 -5.28 14.11
C GLN A 46 10.64 -4.57 15.47
N ARG A 47 11.22 -3.38 15.60
CA ARG A 47 11.14 -2.53 16.79
C ARG A 47 9.71 -2.08 17.05
N LEU A 48 9.03 -1.57 16.04
CA LEU A 48 7.63 -1.14 16.11
C LEU A 48 6.72 -2.30 16.53
N SER A 49 6.88 -3.46 15.90
CA SER A 49 6.11 -4.66 16.26
C SER A 49 6.34 -5.08 17.72
N ARG A 50 7.60 -5.06 18.19
CA ARG A 50 7.92 -5.41 19.57
C ARG A 50 7.39 -4.37 20.56
N HIS A 51 7.38 -3.08 20.19
CA HIS A 51 6.81 -2.03 21.00
C HIS A 51 5.30 -2.20 21.19
N ILE A 52 4.56 -2.57 20.15
CA ILE A 52 3.10 -2.72 20.19
C ILE A 52 2.66 -4.06 20.81
N TRP A 53 3.29 -5.17 20.42
CA TRP A 53 2.82 -6.53 20.75
C TRP A 53 3.79 -7.35 21.61
N GLY A 54 4.93 -6.80 22.02
CA GLY A 54 5.99 -7.54 22.73
C GLY A 54 6.77 -8.54 21.87
N CYS A 55 6.32 -8.83 20.64
CA CYS A 55 6.96 -9.78 19.72
C CYS A 55 7.16 -9.19 18.30
N PRO A 56 8.17 -9.67 17.55
CA PRO A 56 8.46 -9.15 16.22
C PRO A 56 7.52 -9.75 15.16
N ASN A 57 7.38 -9.04 14.04
CA ASN A 57 6.69 -9.47 12.82
C ASN A 57 5.14 -9.58 12.87
N ASN A 58 4.48 -8.99 13.87
CA ASN A 58 3.02 -8.93 13.93
C ASN A 58 2.41 -7.79 13.10
N LEU A 59 3.20 -6.78 12.71
CA LEU A 59 2.70 -5.68 11.87
C LEU A 59 2.26 -6.19 10.50
N LYS A 60 1.00 -5.91 10.16
CA LYS A 60 0.38 -6.12 8.85
C LYS A 60 0.52 -4.84 8.04
N TYR A 61 1.29 -4.89 6.96
CA TYR A 61 1.62 -3.69 6.19
C TYR A 61 1.92 -4.00 4.73
N VAL A 62 1.82 -2.95 3.91
CA VAL A 62 2.47 -2.83 2.61
C VAL A 62 3.32 -1.57 2.63
N ALA A 63 4.54 -1.64 2.09
CA ALA A 63 5.43 -0.50 1.95
C ALA A 63 5.94 -0.38 0.51
N VAL A 64 6.09 0.84 0.03
CA VAL A 64 6.65 1.15 -1.30
C VAL A 64 7.81 2.14 -1.13
N ILE A 65 8.82 2.00 -1.98
CA ILE A 65 9.97 2.91 -2.00
C ILE A 65 9.65 4.09 -2.94
N GLU A 66 9.87 5.31 -2.46
CA GLU A 66 10.00 6.53 -3.28
C GLU A 66 11.39 7.14 -3.04
N PHE A 67 11.88 7.96 -3.97
CA PHE A 67 13.06 8.79 -3.74
C PHE A 67 12.68 10.25 -3.54
N GLN A 68 13.25 10.88 -2.52
CA GLN A 68 13.13 12.33 -2.35
C GLN A 68 13.81 13.08 -3.50
N LYS A 69 13.48 14.37 -3.70
CA LYS A 69 14.13 15.22 -4.71
C LYS A 69 15.66 15.23 -4.64
N ARG A 70 16.22 15.05 -3.43
CA ARG A 70 17.68 14.97 -3.18
C ARG A 70 18.31 13.59 -3.44
N GLY A 71 17.50 12.59 -3.79
CA GLY A 71 17.93 11.21 -4.07
C GLY A 71 17.78 10.23 -2.91
N ALA A 72 17.57 10.71 -1.67
CA ALA A 72 17.41 9.86 -0.49
C ALA A 72 16.23 8.87 -0.63
N VAL A 73 16.43 7.64 -0.17
CA VAL A 73 15.39 6.61 -0.05
C VAL A 73 14.29 7.10 0.90
N HIS A 74 13.04 6.85 0.56
CA HIS A 74 11.88 7.24 1.33
C HIS A 74 10.85 6.10 1.30
N TYR A 75 10.27 5.76 2.45
CA TYR A 75 9.27 4.69 2.51
C TYR A 75 7.89 5.26 2.72
N HIS A 76 6.93 4.84 1.89
CA HIS A 76 5.51 5.03 2.12
C HIS A 76 4.92 3.71 2.61
N VAL A 77 4.29 3.73 3.77
CA VAL A 77 3.81 2.53 4.45
C VAL A 77 2.33 2.68 4.74
N VAL A 78 1.55 1.65 4.42
CA VAL A 78 0.21 1.45 4.96
C VAL A 78 0.24 0.27 5.93
N ALA A 79 -0.16 0.49 7.17
CA ALA A 79 -0.32 -0.54 8.18
C ALA A 79 -1.80 -0.77 8.45
N PHE A 80 -2.21 -2.03 8.53
CA PHE A 80 -3.63 -2.43 8.61
C PHE A 80 -4.07 -2.79 10.02
N ASN A 81 -3.16 -3.25 10.88
CA ASN A 81 -3.47 -3.73 12.24
C ASN A 81 -2.80 -2.91 13.34
N MET A 82 -2.20 -1.77 12.99
CA MET A 82 -1.44 -0.97 13.94
C MET A 82 -2.41 -0.15 14.80
N PRO A 83 -2.40 -0.24 16.15
CA PRO A 83 -3.20 0.62 17.02
C PRO A 83 -2.65 2.05 17.04
N TYR A 84 -3.25 2.93 17.85
CA TYR A 84 -2.67 4.24 18.11
C TYR A 84 -1.28 4.10 18.75
N VAL A 85 -0.31 4.80 18.17
CA VAL A 85 1.05 4.94 18.73
C VAL A 85 1.38 6.43 18.74
N PRO A 86 1.84 6.99 19.86
CA PRO A 86 2.24 8.39 19.91
C PRO A 86 3.28 8.70 18.83
N HIS A 87 3.13 9.85 18.17
CA HIS A 87 4.04 10.27 17.09
C HIS A 87 5.51 10.33 17.56
N ALA A 88 5.76 10.84 18.77
CA ALA A 88 7.09 10.87 19.37
C ALA A 88 7.71 9.47 19.55
N ASP A 89 6.90 8.46 19.87
CA ASP A 89 7.39 7.08 19.96
C ASP A 89 7.74 6.53 18.58
N LEU A 90 6.95 6.84 17.54
CA LEU A 90 7.26 6.42 16.18
C LEU A 90 8.56 7.04 15.66
N GLU A 91 8.79 8.33 15.90
CA GLU A 91 10.03 8.99 15.54
C GLU A 91 11.23 8.39 16.28
N ARG A 92 11.09 8.16 17.59
CA ARG A 92 12.12 7.49 18.40
C ARG A 92 12.41 6.07 17.91
N ILE A 93 11.37 5.30 17.53
CA ILE A 93 11.52 3.94 17.00
C ILE A 93 12.15 3.95 15.61
N TRP A 94 11.85 4.96 14.78
CA TRP A 94 12.50 5.16 13.49
C TRP A 94 13.98 5.46 13.67
N GLY A 95 14.33 6.51 14.41
CA GLY A 95 15.68 6.83 14.85
C GLY A 95 16.63 7.34 13.74
N HIS A 96 16.15 7.49 12.50
CA HIS A 96 16.98 7.90 11.36
C HIS A 96 16.50 9.18 10.66
N GLY A 97 15.50 9.87 11.22
CA GLY A 97 14.95 11.11 10.67
C GLY A 97 13.49 11.28 11.06
N PHE A 98 12.64 11.61 10.10
CA PHE A 98 11.29 12.08 10.36
C PHE A 98 10.23 11.03 10.01
N VAL A 99 9.16 11.02 10.80
CA VAL A 99 7.97 10.22 10.53
C VAL A 99 6.78 11.15 10.35
N HIS A 100 6.04 10.98 9.26
CA HIS A 100 4.72 11.62 9.12
C HIS A 100 3.67 10.52 9.11
N ILE A 101 2.66 10.58 9.98
CA ILE A 101 1.61 9.56 10.11
C ILE A 101 0.23 10.21 10.09
N ARG A 102 -0.72 9.50 9.49
CA ARG A 102 -2.14 9.80 9.60
C ARG A 102 -2.98 8.52 9.55
N SER A 103 -4.14 8.57 10.20
CA SER A 103 -5.21 7.62 9.93
C SER A 103 -5.72 7.84 8.51
N ILE A 104 -6.10 6.77 7.83
CA ILE A 104 -6.80 6.84 6.55
C ILE A 104 -8.29 6.75 6.89
N ASP A 105 -8.93 7.90 6.93
CA ASP A 105 -10.39 8.01 7.04
C ASP A 105 -10.97 8.15 5.61
N ASP A 106 -12.10 7.49 5.36
CA ASP A 106 -12.96 7.67 4.18
C ASP A 106 -12.24 7.74 2.82
N CYS A 107 -11.39 6.75 2.54
CA CYS A 107 -10.75 6.62 1.24
C CYS A 107 -11.37 5.49 0.42
N ASP A 108 -12.08 5.84 -0.67
CA ASP A 108 -12.64 4.88 -1.63
C ASP A 108 -11.61 3.90 -2.20
N ASN A 109 -10.32 4.26 -2.14
CA ASN A 109 -9.25 3.45 -2.72
C ASN A 109 -7.88 3.71 -2.10
N VAL A 110 -7.65 3.17 -0.91
CA VAL A 110 -6.35 3.23 -0.22
C VAL A 110 -5.22 2.71 -1.11
N GLY A 111 -5.46 1.64 -1.86
CA GLY A 111 -4.50 1.08 -2.80
C GLY A 111 -4.11 2.06 -3.90
N ALA A 112 -5.05 2.80 -4.49
CA ALA A 112 -4.74 3.82 -5.48
C ALA A 112 -3.90 4.96 -4.88
N TYR A 113 -4.20 5.36 -3.65
CA TYR A 113 -3.45 6.38 -2.94
C TYR A 113 -1.98 5.97 -2.73
N VAL A 114 -1.73 4.78 -2.18
CA VAL A 114 -0.35 4.28 -1.93
C VAL A 114 0.38 3.99 -3.23
N THR A 115 -0.28 3.40 -4.22
CA THR A 115 0.35 3.05 -5.50
C THR A 115 0.67 4.27 -6.37
N LYS A 116 0.14 5.46 -6.06
CA LYS A 116 0.57 6.72 -6.70
C LYS A 116 2.09 6.92 -6.56
N TYR A 117 2.63 6.57 -5.38
CA TYR A 117 4.06 6.68 -5.08
C TYR A 117 4.90 5.61 -5.78
N MET A 118 4.33 4.45 -6.13
CA MET A 118 5.06 3.45 -6.93
C MET A 118 5.36 3.92 -8.35
N THR A 119 4.46 4.69 -8.97
CA THR A 119 4.58 5.02 -10.40
C THR A 119 5.76 5.91 -10.73
N LYS A 120 6.22 6.73 -9.79
CA LYS A 120 7.37 7.60 -10.03
C LYS A 120 8.68 6.83 -9.96
N ASP A 121 8.74 5.82 -9.09
CA ASP A 121 10.00 5.18 -8.74
C ASP A 121 10.13 3.75 -9.27
N CYS A 122 9.05 3.06 -9.65
CA CYS A 122 9.15 1.75 -10.31
C CYS A 122 9.83 1.81 -11.67
N ASP A 123 9.76 2.96 -12.36
CA ASP A 123 10.49 3.22 -13.60
C ASP A 123 11.85 3.89 -13.34
N ASP A 124 12.21 4.13 -12.08
CA ASP A 124 13.52 4.66 -11.72
C ASP A 124 14.60 3.59 -11.93
N GLU A 125 15.65 3.95 -12.65
CA GLU A 125 16.74 3.03 -12.99
C GLU A 125 17.39 2.42 -11.75
N ARG A 126 17.38 3.13 -10.61
CA ARG A 126 17.93 2.67 -9.33
C ARG A 126 17.16 1.50 -8.72
N LEU A 127 15.90 1.31 -9.10
CA LEU A 127 15.07 0.20 -8.65
C LEU A 127 15.01 -0.96 -9.65
N ARG A 128 15.70 -0.87 -10.81
CA ARG A 128 15.87 -2.03 -11.70
C ARG A 128 16.54 -3.17 -10.93
N GLU A 129 15.96 -4.36 -11.04
CA GLU A 129 16.36 -5.57 -10.30
C GLU A 129 16.18 -5.53 -8.77
N GLN A 130 15.67 -4.43 -8.21
CA GLN A 130 15.33 -4.31 -6.79
C GLN A 130 13.82 -4.47 -6.58
N LYS A 131 13.42 -4.83 -5.36
CA LYS A 131 12.01 -4.83 -4.99
C LYS A 131 11.53 -3.39 -4.81
N CYS A 132 10.52 -2.99 -5.59
CA CYS A 132 9.88 -1.69 -5.48
C CYS A 132 8.81 -1.61 -4.36
N TYR A 133 8.44 -2.75 -3.77
CA TYR A 133 7.51 -2.81 -2.64
C TYR A 133 7.79 -4.02 -1.73
N PHE A 134 7.25 -3.95 -0.51
CA PHE A 134 7.30 -4.98 0.52
C PHE A 134 5.92 -5.19 1.12
N SER A 135 5.66 -6.40 1.62
CA SER A 135 4.44 -6.71 2.36
C SER A 135 4.72 -7.68 3.51
N SER A 136 3.92 -7.58 4.56
CA SER A 136 3.92 -8.57 5.65
C SER A 136 3.34 -9.90 5.19
N ARG A 137 3.71 -10.97 5.90
CA ARG A 137 3.10 -12.29 5.70
C ARG A 137 1.66 -12.35 6.22
N GLY A 138 0.85 -13.18 5.57
CA GLY A 138 -0.53 -13.45 5.96
C GLY A 138 -1.45 -12.26 5.81
N LEU A 139 -1.24 -11.43 4.78
CA LEU A 139 -2.26 -10.49 4.30
C LEU A 139 -3.33 -11.26 3.50
N ALA A 140 -4.58 -10.80 3.56
CA ALA A 140 -5.65 -11.30 2.71
C ALA A 140 -5.29 -11.04 1.24
N LYS A 141 -5.39 -12.07 0.40
CA LYS A 141 -5.11 -11.97 -1.03
C LYS A 141 -6.41 -11.66 -1.79
N PRO A 142 -6.34 -10.92 -2.89
CA PRO A 142 -7.50 -10.74 -3.76
C PRO A 142 -7.93 -12.09 -4.35
N VAL A 143 -9.24 -12.30 -4.44
CA VAL A 143 -9.83 -13.42 -5.18
C VAL A 143 -9.98 -13.00 -6.64
N GLU A 144 -9.59 -13.89 -7.56
CA GLU A 144 -9.71 -13.67 -8.99
C GLU A 144 -10.58 -14.79 -9.58
N GLU A 145 -11.67 -14.39 -10.24
CA GLU A 145 -12.62 -15.30 -10.87
C GLU A 145 -12.79 -14.90 -12.33
N ILE A 146 -12.88 -15.91 -13.20
CA ILE A 146 -13.22 -15.75 -14.61
C ILE A 146 -14.66 -16.22 -14.75
N ILE A 147 -15.53 -15.32 -15.17
CA ILE A 147 -16.96 -15.56 -15.33
C ILE A 147 -17.38 -15.17 -16.75
N ASP A 148 -18.50 -15.73 -17.20
CA ASP A 148 -19.06 -15.44 -18.51
C ASP A 148 -19.62 -14.02 -18.59
N LYS A 149 -19.81 -13.54 -19.82
CA LYS A 149 -20.13 -12.14 -20.09
C LYS A 149 -21.51 -11.76 -19.55
N GLU A 150 -22.48 -12.65 -19.66
CA GLU A 150 -23.85 -12.46 -19.20
C GLU A 150 -23.90 -12.22 -17.68
N ASP A 151 -23.19 -13.06 -16.91
CA ASP A 151 -23.08 -12.93 -15.45
C ASP A 151 -22.33 -11.66 -15.04
N LEU A 152 -21.27 -11.31 -15.77
CA LEU A 152 -20.54 -10.07 -15.54
C LEU A 152 -21.43 -8.84 -15.75
N ASP A 153 -22.23 -8.81 -16.81
CA ASP A 153 -23.12 -7.70 -17.11
C ASP A 153 -24.26 -7.60 -16.07
N ALA A 154 -24.81 -8.72 -15.60
CA ALA A 154 -25.75 -8.74 -14.50
C ALA A 154 -25.14 -8.18 -13.20
N LEU A 155 -23.91 -8.58 -12.85
CA LEU A 155 -23.19 -8.04 -11.70
C LEU A 155 -22.93 -6.53 -11.82
N ARG A 156 -22.55 -6.04 -13.00
CA ARG A 156 -22.33 -4.60 -13.23
C ARG A 156 -23.59 -3.79 -12.97
N VAL A 157 -24.75 -4.28 -13.41
CA VAL A 157 -26.04 -3.62 -13.16
C VAL A 157 -26.34 -3.61 -11.67
N ALA A 158 -26.25 -4.77 -11.00
CA ALA A 158 -26.54 -4.91 -9.58
C ALA A 158 -25.62 -4.05 -8.70
N LEU A 159 -24.33 -3.96 -9.06
CA LEU A 159 -23.33 -3.21 -8.31
C LEU A 159 -23.23 -1.73 -8.72
N SER A 160 -23.98 -1.29 -9.74
CA SER A 160 -23.89 0.07 -10.29
C SER A 160 -23.96 1.20 -9.24
N PRO A 161 -24.78 1.13 -8.17
CA PRO A 161 -24.81 2.19 -7.15
C PRO A 161 -23.49 2.36 -6.41
N ASN A 162 -22.70 1.28 -6.34
CA ASN A 162 -21.42 1.22 -5.63
C ASN A 162 -20.22 1.52 -6.54
N LYS A 163 -20.43 1.93 -7.79
CA LYS A 163 -19.35 2.21 -8.74
C LYS A 163 -18.53 3.41 -8.24
N THR A 164 -17.21 3.23 -8.16
CA THR A 164 -16.26 4.26 -7.68
C THR A 164 -15.32 4.73 -8.78
N PHE A 165 -15.08 3.88 -9.78
CA PHE A 165 -14.15 4.20 -10.86
C PHE A 165 -14.48 3.40 -12.12
N GLU A 166 -14.23 3.99 -13.27
CA GLU A 166 -14.37 3.36 -14.58
C GLU A 166 -13.27 3.88 -15.51
N LYS A 167 -12.70 2.99 -16.32
CA LYS A 167 -11.71 3.32 -17.33
C LYS A 167 -11.78 2.33 -18.47
N GLU A 168 -11.78 2.84 -19.70
CA GLU A 168 -11.54 2.06 -20.89
C GLU A 168 -10.11 2.31 -21.39
N PHE A 169 -9.45 1.27 -21.88
CA PHE A 169 -8.15 1.38 -22.51
C PHE A 169 -7.94 0.25 -23.51
N GLU A 170 -7.04 0.49 -24.47
CA GLU A 170 -6.66 -0.51 -25.46
C GLU A 170 -5.43 -1.28 -24.95
N SER A 171 -5.46 -2.60 -25.10
CA SER A 171 -4.36 -3.49 -24.77
C SER A 171 -3.91 -4.21 -26.01
N GLU A 172 -2.60 -4.22 -26.25
CA GLU A 172 -1.98 -4.91 -27.40
C GLU A 172 -2.30 -6.41 -27.45
N TYR A 173 -2.60 -7.03 -26.30
CA TYR A 173 -2.83 -8.48 -26.21
C TYR A 173 -4.30 -8.89 -26.31
N VAL A 174 -5.22 -8.05 -25.81
CA VAL A 174 -6.63 -8.42 -25.64
C VAL A 174 -7.60 -7.40 -26.27
N GLY A 175 -7.08 -6.39 -26.96
CA GLY A 175 -7.86 -5.33 -27.59
C GLY A 175 -8.48 -4.39 -26.55
N LYS A 176 -9.71 -3.96 -26.79
CA LYS A 176 -10.41 -3.00 -25.92
C LYS A 176 -10.78 -3.62 -24.57
N VAL A 177 -10.28 -3.03 -23.49
CA VAL A 177 -10.56 -3.44 -22.10
C VAL A 177 -11.40 -2.39 -21.39
N SER A 178 -12.51 -2.82 -20.80
CA SER A 178 -13.30 -2.01 -19.86
C SER A 178 -13.02 -2.44 -18.43
N TYR A 179 -12.57 -1.49 -17.60
CA TYR A 179 -12.27 -1.69 -16.19
C TYR A 179 -13.20 -0.84 -15.33
N GLN A 180 -13.89 -1.49 -14.38
CA GLN A 180 -14.76 -0.84 -13.42
C GLN A 180 -14.37 -1.29 -12.00
N GLN A 181 -14.49 -0.38 -11.03
CA GLN A 181 -14.29 -0.66 -9.62
C GLN A 181 -15.54 -0.30 -8.82
N TYR A 182 -15.90 -1.19 -7.91
CA TYR A 182 -17.06 -1.05 -7.03
C TYR A 182 -16.61 -1.08 -5.57
N ASN A 183 -17.15 -0.20 -4.74
CA ASN A 183 -16.94 -0.20 -3.28
C ASN A 183 -18.27 -0.49 -2.58
N LEU A 184 -18.45 -1.74 -2.15
CA LEU A 184 -19.71 -2.21 -1.56
C LEU A 184 -20.03 -1.61 -0.19
N LYS A 185 -19.09 -0.90 0.42
CA LYS A 185 -19.24 -0.26 1.72
C LYS A 185 -19.55 1.23 1.63
N ARG A 186 -19.70 1.77 0.42
CA ARG A 186 -20.15 3.14 0.24
C ARG A 186 -21.60 3.20 0.70
N ASN A 187 -21.84 3.82 1.86
CA ASN A 187 -23.19 4.18 2.24
C ASN A 187 -23.68 5.22 1.22
N SER A 188 -24.77 4.91 0.53
CA SER A 188 -25.55 5.83 -0.29
C SER A 188 -26.14 6.96 0.56
#